data_AF-A0A284R1L1-F1
#
_entry.id   AF-A0A284R1L1-F1
#
_cell.length_a   1.000
_cell.length_b   1.000
_cell.length_c   1.000
_cell.angle_alpha   90.00
_cell.angle_beta   90.00
_cell.angle_gamma   90.00
#
_symmetry.space_group_name_H-M   'P 1'
#
loop_
_entity.id
_entity.type
_entity.pdbx_description
1 polymer ?
#
loop_
_entity_poly.entity_id
_entity_poly.type
_entity_poly.pdbx_seq_one_letter_code
_entity_poly.pdbx_strand_id
1 'polypeptide(L)'
;MSLRFWLIPMLDTPPACFTAEEQTAVESAPSATAVARQYDALIRCHGPYPFFLVQLGIHHRFMNTQATSVALYRQAQAELAKMGIHDLQFDSWIEARQAELDKNVRIALERSKTDPYYQMWKPTKEHRFPLQAPIPPSGHDQVKEEWKQIFAERLFLFTKTTEGENSLPRWICILPFSDPASEERTASSRISRPPCPSADRDPSELQHTGAWQKPQEYSQLKILLLNAKFTGTTAAAGGLGVIVAILALLRVVVNKVD
;
A
#
# COMPACT_ATOMS: atom_id res chain seq x y z
N MET A 1 23.09 -1.13 2.76
CA MET A 1 22.62 -2.19 1.84
C MET A 1 21.86 -1.52 0.69
N SER A 2 22.44 -1.48 -0.51
CA SER A 2 21.77 -0.92 -1.69
C SER A 2 20.82 -2.00 -2.24
N LEU A 3 19.51 -1.77 -2.14
CA LEU A 3 18.47 -2.62 -2.72
C LEU A 3 18.45 -2.40 -4.25
N ARG A 4 19.52 -2.77 -4.95
CA ARG A 4 19.45 -2.95 -6.40
C ARG A 4 18.71 -4.26 -6.64
N PHE A 5 17.39 -4.19 -6.60
CA PHE A 5 16.55 -5.32 -6.98
C PHE A 5 16.62 -5.49 -8.49
N TRP A 6 16.90 -6.71 -8.90
CA TRP A 6 16.88 -7.21 -10.28
C TRP A 6 15.44 -7.31 -10.80
N LEU A 7 14.66 -6.24 -10.73
CA LEU A 7 13.23 -6.26 -11.02
C LEU A 7 12.95 -5.52 -12.31
N ILE A 8 12.81 -6.30 -13.40
CA ILE A 8 12.23 -5.92 -14.70
C ILE A 8 12.78 -4.59 -15.26
N PRO A 9 13.52 -4.59 -16.39
CA PRO A 9 13.97 -3.36 -17.02
C PRO A 9 12.87 -2.31 -17.19
N MET A 10 11.62 -2.75 -17.42
CA MET A 10 10.43 -1.90 -17.55
C MET A 10 9.99 -1.19 -16.26
N LEU A 11 10.33 -1.71 -15.08
CA LEU A 11 10.11 -1.06 -13.78
C LEU A 11 11.30 -0.20 -13.34
N ASP A 12 12.45 -0.35 -14.01
CA ASP A 12 13.66 0.44 -13.77
C ASP A 12 13.74 1.67 -14.69
N THR A 13 13.23 1.57 -15.92
CA THR A 13 13.18 2.72 -16.84
C THR A 13 11.87 3.46 -16.69
N PRO A 14 11.91 4.79 -16.47
CA PRO A 14 10.70 5.57 -16.47
C PRO A 14 9.99 5.48 -17.83
N PRO A 15 8.64 5.46 -17.84
CA PRO A 15 7.89 5.39 -19.08
C PRO A 15 8.13 6.63 -19.94
N ALA A 16 7.95 6.52 -21.27
CA ALA A 16 8.16 7.63 -22.20
C ALA A 16 7.23 8.84 -21.94
N CYS A 17 6.11 8.64 -21.24
CA CYS A 17 5.23 9.72 -20.81
C CYS A 17 5.78 10.53 -19.63
N PHE A 18 6.85 10.06 -18.96
CA PHE A 18 7.46 10.76 -17.84
C PHE A 18 8.41 11.83 -18.36
N THR A 19 7.98 13.09 -18.24
CA THR A 19 8.74 14.24 -18.76
C THR A 19 9.99 14.49 -17.92
N ALA A 20 11.00 15.12 -18.53
CA ALA A 20 12.22 15.49 -17.82
C ALA A 20 11.97 16.45 -16.64
N GLU A 21 10.93 17.30 -16.75
CA GLU A 21 10.51 18.20 -15.67
C GLU A 21 9.93 17.43 -14.48
N GLU A 22 9.04 16.47 -14.75
CA GLU A 22 8.46 15.61 -13.72
C GLU A 22 9.53 14.73 -13.05
N GLN A 23 10.49 14.23 -13.82
CA GLN A 23 11.64 13.50 -13.29
C GLN A 23 12.49 14.39 -12.38
N THR A 24 12.80 15.62 -12.81
CA THR A 24 13.55 16.58 -12.00
C THR A 24 12.79 16.96 -10.73
N ALA A 25 11.47 17.08 -10.81
CA ALA A 25 10.62 17.33 -9.64
C ALA A 25 10.71 16.18 -8.63
N VAL A 26 10.65 14.93 -9.10
CA VAL A 26 10.83 13.72 -8.26
C VAL A 26 12.21 13.65 -7.63
N GLU A 27 13.27 13.91 -8.39
CA GLU A 27 14.64 13.85 -7.90
C GLU A 27 15.00 14.98 -6.93
N SER A 28 14.36 16.16 -7.08
CA SER A 28 14.58 17.33 -6.22
C SER A 28 13.73 17.33 -4.94
N ALA A 29 12.83 16.37 -4.77
CA ALA A 29 11.95 16.33 -3.61
C ALA A 29 12.73 16.06 -2.30
N PRO A 30 12.48 16.85 -1.23
CA PRO A 30 13.32 16.82 -0.03
C PRO A 30 13.06 15.62 0.91
N SER A 31 12.03 14.81 0.65
CA SER A 31 11.63 13.73 1.55
C SER A 31 10.88 12.62 0.81
N ALA A 32 10.87 11.41 1.39
CA ALA A 32 10.09 10.29 0.87
C ALA A 32 8.58 10.62 0.75
N THR A 33 8.05 11.43 1.67
CA THR A 33 6.66 11.90 1.62
C THR A 33 6.41 12.82 0.44
N ALA A 34 7.35 13.74 0.14
CA ALA A 34 7.24 14.63 -1.01
C ALA A 34 7.31 13.84 -2.32
N VAL A 35 8.22 12.87 -2.41
CA VAL A 35 8.32 11.97 -3.57
C VAL A 35 7.04 11.14 -3.76
N ALA A 36 6.51 10.56 -2.68
CA ALA A 36 5.25 9.81 -2.74
C ALA A 36 4.08 10.68 -3.24
N ARG A 37 3.99 11.95 -2.80
CA ARG A 37 2.98 12.90 -3.29
C ARG A 37 3.13 13.19 -4.78
N GLN A 38 4.36 13.29 -5.29
CA GLN A 38 4.59 13.50 -6.71
C GLN A 38 4.19 12.28 -7.54
N TYR A 39 4.53 11.06 -7.11
CA TYR A 39 4.04 9.85 -7.77
C TYR A 39 2.52 9.72 -7.74
N ASP A 40 1.88 10.08 -6.62
CA ASP A 40 0.41 10.13 -6.54
C ASP A 40 -0.18 11.15 -7.54
N ALA A 41 0.44 12.33 -7.70
CA ALA A 41 0.03 13.30 -8.70
C ALA A 41 0.22 12.76 -10.14
N LEU A 42 1.34 12.09 -10.42
CA LEU A 42 1.60 11.46 -11.72
C LEU A 42 0.55 10.38 -12.05
N ILE A 43 0.16 9.56 -11.06
CA ILE A 43 -0.89 8.56 -11.23
C ILE A 43 -2.24 9.20 -11.55
N ARG A 44 -2.55 10.37 -10.99
CA ARG A 44 -3.79 11.10 -11.31
C ARG A 44 -3.77 11.68 -12.73
N CYS A 45 -2.62 12.15 -13.18
CA CYS A 45 -2.47 12.75 -14.51
C CYS A 45 -2.39 11.71 -15.63
N HIS A 46 -1.60 10.66 -15.43
CA HIS A 46 -1.23 9.68 -16.46
C HIS A 46 -1.93 8.33 -16.31
N GLY A 47 -2.65 8.13 -15.21
CA GLY A 47 -3.27 6.85 -14.85
C GLY A 47 -2.36 5.93 -14.03
N PRO A 48 -2.88 4.77 -13.60
CA PRO A 48 -2.21 3.84 -12.70
C PRO A 48 -1.13 2.99 -13.41
N TYR A 49 -0.13 3.64 -14.01
CA TYR A 49 0.91 2.91 -14.73
C TYR A 49 1.77 2.06 -13.76
N PRO A 50 2.12 0.79 -14.10
CA PRO A 50 2.84 -0.10 -13.19
C PRO A 50 4.11 0.47 -12.57
N PHE A 51 4.91 1.19 -13.37
CA PHE A 51 6.13 1.86 -12.88
C PHE A 51 5.81 2.85 -11.74
N PHE A 52 4.83 3.74 -11.92
CA PHE A 52 4.48 4.73 -10.89
C PHE A 52 3.94 4.06 -9.62
N LEU A 53 3.12 3.02 -9.76
CA LEU A 53 2.58 2.26 -8.63
C LEU A 53 3.69 1.58 -7.81
N VAL A 54 4.67 0.96 -8.49
CA VAL A 54 5.81 0.32 -7.82
C VAL A 54 6.68 1.35 -7.10
N GLN A 55 7.02 2.46 -7.77
CA GLN A 55 7.81 3.52 -7.14
C GLN A 55 7.09 4.13 -5.93
N LEU A 56 5.78 4.41 -6.06
CA LEU A 56 4.96 4.86 -4.94
C LEU A 56 4.96 3.85 -3.79
N GLY A 57 4.81 2.56 -4.09
CA GLY A 57 4.87 1.46 -3.11
C GLY A 57 6.21 1.42 -2.36
N ILE A 58 7.33 1.63 -3.06
CA ILE A 58 8.66 1.70 -2.47
C ILE A 58 8.74 2.85 -1.46
N HIS A 59 8.23 4.03 -1.80
CA HIS A 59 8.22 5.18 -0.89
C HIS A 59 7.27 4.96 0.31
N HIS A 60 6.12 4.33 0.12
CA HIS A 60 5.23 3.93 1.22
C HIS A 60 5.89 2.97 2.21
N ARG A 61 6.75 2.07 1.71
CA ARG A 61 7.54 1.20 2.58
C ARG A 61 8.54 1.98 3.43
N PHE A 62 9.22 2.99 2.88
CA PHE A 62 10.11 3.87 3.65
C PHE A 62 9.36 4.70 4.70
N MET A 63 8.09 5.03 4.47
CA MET A 63 7.20 5.68 5.44
C MET A 63 6.61 4.71 6.48
N ASN A 64 7.08 3.45 6.54
CA ASN A 64 6.59 2.40 7.42
C ASN A 64 5.09 2.05 7.22
N THR A 65 4.55 2.32 6.02
CA THR A 65 3.17 1.96 5.64
C THR A 65 3.17 0.69 4.79
N GLN A 66 3.62 -0.43 5.37
CA GLN A 66 3.84 -1.70 4.66
C GLN A 66 2.57 -2.23 3.98
N ALA A 67 1.41 -2.18 4.65
CA ALA A 67 0.14 -2.62 4.08
C ALA A 67 -0.21 -1.86 2.79
N THR A 68 -0.05 -0.53 2.79
CA THR A 68 -0.26 0.31 1.61
C THR A 68 0.74 -0.03 0.50
N SER A 69 2.01 -0.28 0.83
CA SER A 69 3.00 -0.68 -0.16
C SER A 69 2.63 -1.99 -0.86
N VAL A 70 2.17 -3.01 -0.13
CA VAL A 70 1.78 -4.30 -0.71
C VAL A 70 0.52 -4.15 -1.58
N ALA A 71 -0.45 -3.34 -1.15
CA ALA A 71 -1.63 -3.04 -1.94
C ALA A 71 -1.26 -2.38 -3.29
N LEU A 72 -0.33 -1.42 -3.28
CA LEU A 72 0.17 -0.77 -4.50
C LEU A 72 0.90 -1.74 -5.43
N TYR A 73 1.69 -2.67 -4.89
CA TYR A 73 2.35 -3.68 -5.73
C TYR A 73 1.36 -4.64 -6.37
N ARG A 74 0.33 -5.08 -5.64
CA ARG A 74 -0.76 -5.90 -6.22
C ARG A 74 -1.57 -5.13 -7.26
N GLN A 75 -1.77 -3.83 -7.07
CA GLN A 75 -2.36 -3.00 -8.10
C GLN A 75 -1.46 -2.96 -9.35
N ALA A 76 -0.14 -2.78 -9.20
CA ALA A 76 0.80 -2.81 -10.31
C ALA A 76 0.79 -4.17 -11.05
N GLN A 77 0.73 -5.27 -10.30
CA GLN A 77 0.59 -6.63 -10.83
C GLN A 77 -0.69 -6.78 -11.68
N ALA A 78 -1.82 -6.26 -11.19
CA ALA A 78 -3.08 -6.28 -11.93
C ALA A 78 -3.01 -5.45 -13.22
N GLU A 79 -2.35 -4.29 -13.20
CA GLU A 79 -2.15 -3.46 -14.40
C GLU A 79 -1.20 -4.12 -15.41
N LEU A 80 -0.13 -4.79 -14.96
CA LEU A 80 0.74 -5.61 -15.83
C LEU A 80 -0.04 -6.76 -16.47
N ALA A 81 -0.88 -7.45 -15.71
CA ALA A 81 -1.72 -8.53 -16.23
C ALA A 81 -2.69 -8.04 -17.32
N LYS A 82 -3.26 -6.84 -17.17
CA LYS A 82 -4.09 -6.21 -18.22
C LYS A 82 -3.32 -5.93 -19.50
N MET A 83 -2.01 -5.65 -19.40
CA MET A 83 -1.12 -5.46 -20.54
C MET A 83 -0.63 -6.80 -21.15
N GLY A 84 -1.08 -7.94 -20.62
CA GLY A 84 -0.63 -9.27 -21.05
C GLY A 84 0.79 -9.63 -20.59
N ILE A 85 1.30 -8.93 -19.56
CA ILE A 85 2.63 -9.13 -19.01
C ILE A 85 2.48 -9.92 -17.71
N HIS A 86 3.08 -11.11 -17.66
CA HIS A 86 3.16 -11.94 -16.47
C HIS A 86 4.61 -12.06 -16.03
N ASP A 87 4.93 -11.59 -14.83
CA ASP A 87 6.28 -11.63 -14.28
C ASP A 87 6.31 -12.45 -12.99
N LEU A 88 6.76 -13.71 -13.12
CA LEU A 88 6.83 -14.65 -12.00
C LEU A 88 7.79 -14.19 -10.89
N GLN A 89 8.81 -13.40 -11.22
CA GLN A 89 9.75 -12.89 -10.22
C GLN A 89 9.11 -11.77 -9.39
N PHE A 90 8.40 -10.86 -10.05
CA PHE A 90 7.64 -9.81 -9.37
C PHE A 90 6.52 -10.41 -8.53
N ASP A 91 5.80 -11.40 -9.05
CA ASP A 91 4.76 -12.13 -8.32
C ASP A 91 5.33 -12.78 -7.05
N SER A 92 6.43 -13.52 -7.18
CA SER A 92 7.11 -14.15 -6.04
C SER A 92 7.61 -13.12 -5.02
N TRP A 93 8.07 -11.96 -5.50
CA TRP A 93 8.53 -10.88 -4.64
C TRP A 93 7.37 -10.22 -3.87
N ILE A 94 6.21 -10.01 -4.50
CA ILE A 94 5.00 -9.51 -3.84
C ILE A 94 4.56 -10.49 -2.75
N GLU A 95 4.51 -11.79 -3.04
CA GLU A 95 4.12 -12.81 -2.07
C GLU A 95 5.07 -12.86 -0.86
N ALA A 96 6.38 -12.72 -1.09
CA ALA A 96 7.34 -12.61 0.01
C ALA A 96 7.09 -11.39 0.91
N ARG A 97 6.67 -10.26 0.33
CA ARG A 97 6.31 -9.04 1.08
C ARG A 97 4.98 -9.17 1.83
N GLN A 98 3.99 -9.83 1.23
CA GLN A 98 2.74 -10.16 1.89
C GLN A 98 2.99 -11.04 3.12
N ALA A 99 3.80 -12.10 2.99
CA ALA A 99 4.14 -12.97 4.10
C ALA A 99 4.88 -12.23 5.23
N GLU A 100 5.76 -11.28 4.90
CA GLU A 100 6.43 -10.41 5.88
C GLU A 100 5.43 -9.52 6.62
N LEU A 101 4.50 -8.89 5.88
CA LEU A 101 3.43 -8.07 6.46
C LEU A 101 2.54 -8.90 7.40
N ASP A 102 2.10 -10.09 6.98
CA ASP A 102 1.23 -10.96 7.76
C ASP A 102 1.92 -11.40 9.06
N LYS A 103 3.22 -11.69 8.99
CA LYS A 103 4.03 -11.98 10.18
C LYS A 103 4.08 -10.78 11.13
N ASN A 104 4.29 -9.56 10.61
CA ASN A 104 4.35 -8.34 11.42
C ASN A 104 2.99 -8.04 12.07
N VAL A 105 1.89 -8.20 11.33
CA VAL A 105 0.52 -8.06 11.83
C VAL A 105 0.25 -9.08 12.94
N ARG A 106 0.64 -10.35 12.74
CA ARG A 106 0.48 -11.39 13.77
C ARG A 106 1.26 -11.06 15.04
N ILE A 107 2.52 -10.61 14.92
CA ILE A 107 3.33 -10.20 16.07
C ILE A 107 2.68 -9.02 16.81
N ALA A 108 2.20 -8.01 16.08
CA ALA A 108 1.51 -6.87 16.66
C ALA A 108 0.22 -7.29 17.39
N LEU A 109 -0.53 -8.23 16.82
CA LEU A 109 -1.73 -8.80 17.41
C LEU A 109 -1.44 -9.62 18.67
N GLU A 110 -0.39 -10.44 18.69
CA GLU A 110 -0.02 -11.18 19.91
C GLU A 110 0.46 -10.23 21.01
N ARG A 111 1.21 -9.18 20.66
CA ARG A 111 1.62 -8.14 21.62
C ARG A 111 0.43 -7.36 22.18
N SER A 112 -0.56 -7.04 21.35
CA SER A 112 -1.74 -6.31 21.83
C SER A 112 -2.62 -7.11 22.79
N LYS A 113 -2.48 -8.44 22.83
CA LYS A 113 -3.13 -9.29 23.85
C LYS A 113 -2.42 -9.23 25.20
N THR A 114 -1.10 -9.06 25.21
CA THR A 114 -0.29 -9.02 26.43
C THR A 114 -0.16 -7.62 27.01
N ASP A 115 -0.11 -6.61 26.15
CA ASP A 115 -0.05 -5.22 26.56
C ASP A 115 -1.44 -4.83 27.09
N PRO A 116 -1.55 -4.31 28.33
CA PRO A 116 -2.81 -3.78 28.80
C PRO A 116 -3.19 -2.64 27.87
N TYR A 117 -4.30 -2.81 27.16
CA TYR A 117 -4.86 -1.72 26.35
C TYR A 117 -5.32 -0.62 27.31
N TYR A 118 -4.42 0.30 27.66
CA TYR A 118 -4.67 1.41 28.58
C TYR A 118 -5.53 2.52 27.95
N GLN A 119 -6.40 2.20 27.00
CA GLN A 119 -7.53 3.07 26.74
C GLN A 119 -8.62 2.70 27.76
N MET A 120 -8.55 3.33 28.93
CA MET A 120 -9.70 3.35 29.83
C MET A 120 -10.90 3.81 29.02
N TRP A 121 -11.91 2.96 28.91
CA TRP A 121 -13.21 3.34 28.39
C TRP A 121 -13.73 4.46 29.28
N LYS A 122 -13.57 5.70 28.82
CA LYS A 122 -14.16 6.84 29.48
C LYS A 122 -15.64 6.84 29.15
N PRO A 123 -16.53 7.06 30.13
CA PRO A 123 -17.93 7.35 29.84
C PRO A 123 -18.03 8.44 28.78
N THR A 124 -18.99 8.32 27.85
CA THR A 124 -19.20 9.29 26.75
C THR A 124 -19.23 10.74 27.24
N LYS A 125 -19.79 10.99 28.44
CA LYS A 125 -19.83 12.30 29.11
C LYS A 125 -18.46 12.92 29.44
N GLU A 126 -17.39 12.13 29.53
CA GLU A 126 -16.03 12.59 29.82
C GLU A 126 -15.20 12.83 28.55
N HIS A 127 -15.68 12.36 27.40
CA HIS A 127 -15.05 12.66 26.13
C HIS A 127 -15.38 14.11 25.75
N ARG A 128 -14.34 14.91 25.50
CA ARG A 128 -14.48 16.20 24.82
C ARG A 128 -14.70 15.93 23.33
N PHE A 129 -15.92 15.57 22.98
CA PHE A 129 -16.32 15.63 21.57
C PHE A 129 -16.28 17.09 21.13
N PRO A 130 -15.85 17.39 19.89
CA PRO A 130 -16.04 18.70 19.33
C PRO A 130 -17.56 19.00 19.30
N LEU A 131 -18.05 19.70 20.32
CA LEU A 131 -19.45 20.13 20.47
C LEU A 131 -19.84 21.21 19.43
N GLN A 132 -18.92 21.56 18.53
CA GLN A 132 -19.02 22.67 17.59
C GLN A 132 -19.12 22.20 16.14
N ALA A 133 -19.76 21.07 15.87
CA ALA A 133 -20.45 20.92 14.58
C ALA A 133 -21.87 21.46 14.78
N PRO A 134 -22.13 22.77 14.58
CA PRO A 134 -23.45 23.37 14.84
C PRO A 134 -24.55 22.76 13.97
N ILE A 135 -24.18 22.04 12.91
CA ILE A 135 -25.11 21.41 11.98
C ILE A 135 -24.60 19.98 11.74
N PRO A 136 -25.39 18.94 12.04
CA PRO A 136 -25.04 17.58 11.66
C PRO A 136 -24.95 17.48 10.13
N PRO A 137 -24.08 16.62 9.57
CA PRO A 137 -24.03 16.42 8.13
C PRO A 137 -25.39 15.96 7.60
N SER A 138 -25.69 16.29 6.34
CA SER A 138 -26.92 15.84 5.67
C SER A 138 -27.02 14.31 5.74
N GLY A 139 -28.21 13.79 6.06
CA GLY A 139 -28.45 12.36 6.22
C GLY A 139 -28.16 11.81 7.63
N HIS A 140 -27.69 12.62 8.59
CA HIS A 140 -27.50 12.18 9.98
C HIS A 140 -28.74 11.49 10.59
N ASP A 141 -29.91 12.10 10.42
CA ASP A 141 -31.15 11.56 11.00
C ASP A 141 -31.60 10.27 10.30
N GLN A 142 -31.33 10.16 9.00
CA GLN A 142 -31.58 8.92 8.25
C GLN A 142 -30.69 7.79 8.78
N VAL A 143 -29.39 8.01 8.92
CA VAL A 143 -28.45 7.01 9.48
C VAL A 143 -28.85 6.64 10.91
N LYS A 144 -29.29 7.62 11.70
CA LYS A 144 -29.76 7.40 13.07
C LYS A 144 -31.00 6.51 13.10
N GLU A 145 -31.96 6.69 12.19
CA GLU A 145 -33.13 5.81 12.09
C GLU A 145 -32.80 4.44 11.51
N GLU A 146 -31.92 4.35 10.50
CA GLU A 146 -31.43 3.06 9.98
C GLU A 146 -30.74 2.25 11.09
N TRP A 147 -29.91 2.90 11.92
CA TRP A 147 -29.31 2.26 13.09
C TRP A 147 -30.37 1.79 14.08
N LYS A 148 -31.34 2.64 14.44
CA LYS A 148 -32.43 2.25 15.34
C LYS A 148 -33.20 1.04 14.82
N GLN A 149 -33.48 0.97 13.52
CA GLN A 149 -34.12 -0.19 12.90
C GLN A 149 -33.25 -1.43 13.00
N ILE A 150 -31.94 -1.34 12.68
CA ILE A 150 -31.00 -2.46 12.82
C ILE A 150 -30.94 -2.96 14.28
N PHE A 151 -30.95 -2.06 15.26
CA PHE A 151 -30.93 -2.42 16.68
C PHE A 151 -32.29 -2.94 17.19
N ALA A 152 -33.40 -2.53 16.59
CA ALA A 152 -34.72 -3.04 16.92
C ALA A 152 -34.96 -4.44 16.32
N GLU A 153 -34.47 -4.68 15.11
CA GLU A 153 -34.62 -5.94 14.38
C GLU A 153 -33.60 -6.99 14.81
N ARG A 154 -32.36 -6.59 15.11
CA ARG A 154 -31.35 -7.48 15.67
C ARG A 154 -31.42 -7.39 17.18
N LEU A 155 -32.02 -8.39 17.82
CA LEU A 155 -31.84 -8.62 19.26
C LEU A 155 -30.35 -8.85 19.54
N PHE A 156 -29.61 -7.78 19.78
CA PHE A 156 -28.31 -7.87 20.42
C PHE A 156 -28.58 -8.29 21.86
N LEU A 157 -28.44 -9.59 22.13
CA LEU A 157 -28.49 -10.12 23.48
C LEU A 157 -27.22 -9.68 24.22
N PHE A 158 -27.29 -8.53 24.88
CA PHE A 158 -26.29 -8.15 25.87
C PHE A 158 -26.54 -9.00 27.13
N THR A 159 -25.97 -10.20 27.16
CA THR A 159 -26.01 -11.02 28.38
C THR A 159 -24.92 -10.53 29.34
N LYS A 160 -25.32 -10.01 30.49
CA LYS A 160 -24.41 -9.75 31.60
C LYS A 160 -24.02 -11.10 32.20
N THR A 161 -22.79 -11.56 31.98
CA THR A 161 -22.27 -12.73 32.69
C THR A 161 -21.76 -12.27 34.06
N THR A 162 -22.42 -12.72 35.13
CA THR A 162 -21.95 -12.53 36.50
C THR A 162 -21.12 -13.74 36.91
N GLU A 163 -19.86 -13.79 36.50
CA GLU A 163 -18.92 -14.81 36.98
C GLU A 163 -18.27 -14.34 38.29
N GLY A 164 -18.85 -14.72 39.43
CA GLY A 164 -18.25 -14.56 40.76
C GLY A 164 -18.49 -13.20 41.43
N GLU A 165 -18.77 -13.24 42.74
CA GLU A 165 -19.16 -12.09 43.59
C GLU A 165 -18.16 -10.92 43.64
N ASN A 166 -16.96 -11.06 43.07
CA ASN A 166 -15.91 -10.03 43.08
C ASN A 166 -15.38 -9.66 41.68
N SER A 167 -16.02 -10.08 40.59
CA SER A 167 -15.57 -9.71 39.24
C SER A 167 -16.34 -8.50 38.69
N LEU A 168 -15.62 -7.63 37.97
CA LEU A 168 -16.26 -6.54 37.23
C LEU A 168 -17.14 -7.10 36.12
N PRO A 169 -18.34 -6.54 35.89
CA PRO A 169 -19.24 -7.03 34.86
C PRO A 169 -18.57 -6.98 33.49
N ARG A 170 -18.48 -8.14 32.83
CA ARG A 170 -17.97 -8.26 31.47
C ARG A 170 -19.16 -8.21 30.51
N TRP A 171 -19.15 -7.23 29.61
CA TRP A 171 -20.12 -7.16 28.52
C TRP A 171 -19.55 -7.90 27.31
N ILE A 172 -20.21 -8.98 26.90
CA ILE A 172 -19.84 -9.72 25.69
C ILE A 172 -20.88 -9.40 24.62
N CYS A 173 -20.45 -8.78 23.52
CA CYS A 173 -21.27 -8.64 22.33
C CYS A 173 -21.22 -9.95 21.54
N ILE A 174 -22.27 -10.76 21.61
CA ILE A 174 -22.43 -11.91 20.73
C ILE A 174 -23.15 -11.40 19.48
N LEU A 175 -22.41 -11.21 18.39
CA LEU A 175 -23.03 -10.99 17.09
C LEU A 175 -23.70 -12.31 16.68
N PRO A 176 -25.00 -12.33 16.36
CA PRO A 176 -25.61 -13.53 15.81
C PRO A 176 -24.87 -13.88 14.51
N PHE A 177 -24.25 -15.06 14.51
CA PHE A 177 -23.60 -15.60 13.33
C PHE A 177 -24.71 -16.00 12.37
N SER A 178 -24.93 -15.22 11.31
CA SER A 178 -25.86 -15.61 10.26
C SER A 178 -25.33 -16.86 9.58
N ASP A 179 -26.12 -17.93 9.63
CA ASP A 179 -25.83 -19.18 8.93
C ASP A 179 -25.88 -18.90 7.41
N PRO A 180 -24.78 -19.05 6.65
CA PRO A 180 -24.71 -18.69 5.23
C PRO A 180 -25.68 -19.48 4.35
N ALA A 181 -26.29 -20.56 4.87
CA ALA A 181 -27.31 -21.34 4.17
C ALA A 181 -28.71 -20.68 4.12
N SER A 182 -28.93 -19.55 4.83
CA SER A 182 -30.26 -18.92 4.94
C SER A 182 -30.49 -17.69 4.05
N GLU A 183 -29.50 -17.26 3.27
CA GLU A 183 -29.50 -15.96 2.58
C GLU A 183 -30.03 -15.99 1.13
N GLU A 184 -30.76 -17.04 0.73
CA GLU A 184 -31.24 -17.17 -0.67
C GLU A 184 -32.65 -16.62 -0.94
N ARG A 185 -33.32 -15.96 0.02
CA ARG A 185 -34.67 -15.40 -0.20
C ARG A 185 -34.92 -14.06 0.50
N THR A 186 -34.26 -13.00 0.06
CA THR A 186 -34.85 -11.65 0.15
C THR A 186 -34.34 -10.75 -0.96
N ALA A 187 -35.27 -10.36 -1.83
CA ALA A 187 -35.04 -9.53 -3.00
C ALA A 187 -34.83 -8.05 -2.65
N SER A 188 -33.91 -7.42 -3.39
CA SER A 188 -33.88 -6.01 -3.82
C SER A 188 -34.35 -4.94 -2.83
N SER A 189 -33.39 -4.31 -2.13
CA SER A 189 -33.46 -2.86 -1.89
C SER A 189 -32.34 -2.18 -2.70
N ARG A 190 -32.75 -1.48 -3.77
CA ARG A 190 -31.84 -0.64 -4.56
C ARG A 190 -31.57 0.65 -3.78
N ILE A 191 -30.41 0.72 -3.13
CA ILE A 191 -29.87 1.96 -2.60
C ILE A 191 -29.46 2.82 -3.81
N SER A 192 -30.24 3.86 -4.08
CA SER A 192 -29.95 4.84 -5.13
C SER A 192 -28.78 5.71 -4.69
N ARG A 193 -27.65 5.60 -5.40
CA ARG A 193 -26.51 6.52 -5.23
C ARG A 193 -26.92 7.92 -5.75
N PRO A 194 -26.50 9.01 -5.09
CA PRO A 194 -26.63 10.34 -5.67
C PRO A 194 -25.80 10.45 -6.96
N PRO A 195 -26.26 11.24 -7.95
CA PRO A 195 -25.57 11.39 -9.23
C PRO A 195 -24.19 12.01 -9.04
N CYS A 196 -23.14 11.32 -9.50
CA CYS A 196 -21.84 11.94 -9.71
C CYS A 196 -21.96 13.02 -10.80
N PRO A 197 -21.28 14.17 -10.67
CA PRO A 197 -21.18 15.13 -11.76
C PRO A 197 -20.50 14.46 -12.97
N SER A 198 -21.20 14.46 -14.10
CA SER A 198 -20.72 13.91 -15.36
C SER A 198 -19.58 14.76 -15.89
N ALA A 199 -18.37 14.19 -15.90
CA ALA A 199 -17.36 14.60 -16.86
C ALA A 199 -17.78 14.00 -18.21
N ASP A 200 -18.58 14.75 -18.97
CA ASP A 200 -18.70 14.55 -20.41
C ASP A 200 -17.31 14.78 -21.01
N ARG A 201 -16.56 13.68 -21.14
CA ARG A 201 -15.41 13.59 -22.02
C ARG A 201 -15.72 12.48 -23.00
N ASP A 202 -15.72 12.86 -24.27
CA ASP A 202 -16.04 12.02 -25.41
C ASP A 202 -15.09 10.80 -25.45
N PRO A 203 -15.59 9.55 -25.35
CA PRO A 203 -14.77 8.35 -25.41
C PRO A 203 -14.18 8.08 -26.80
N SER A 204 -14.47 8.92 -27.80
CA SER A 204 -13.97 8.83 -29.17
C SER A 204 -12.53 9.34 -29.35
N GLU A 205 -11.97 10.12 -28.41
CA GLU A 205 -10.62 10.70 -28.52
C GLU A 205 -9.48 9.81 -28.00
N LEU A 206 -9.77 8.62 -27.44
CA LEU A 206 -8.74 7.69 -26.96
C LEU A 206 -8.30 6.64 -28.00
N GLN A 207 -8.61 6.85 -29.27
CA GLN A 207 -8.08 6.05 -30.36
C GLN A 207 -6.87 6.74 -31.00
N HIS A 208 -5.68 6.51 -30.44
CA HIS A 208 -4.42 6.25 -31.17
C HIS A 208 -3.20 6.44 -30.25
N THR A 209 -2.50 5.36 -29.96
CA THR A 209 -1.06 5.26 -30.25
C THR A 209 -0.71 3.79 -30.43
N GLY A 210 -0.62 3.35 -31.69
CA GLY A 210 -0.05 2.08 -32.09
C GLY A 210 1.48 2.05 -31.92
N ALA A 211 2.00 2.42 -30.75
CA ALA A 211 3.43 2.50 -30.47
C ALA A 211 3.99 1.27 -29.74
N TRP A 212 3.15 0.29 -29.41
CA TRP A 212 3.51 -0.77 -28.45
C TRP A 212 4.00 -2.09 -29.05
N GLN A 213 4.37 -2.13 -30.34
CA GLN A 213 4.69 -3.39 -31.01
C GLN A 213 6.17 -3.79 -31.05
N LYS A 214 7.11 -3.05 -30.43
CA LYS A 214 8.51 -3.49 -30.34
C LYS A 214 9.27 -3.04 -29.08
N PRO A 215 9.19 -3.78 -27.95
CA PRO A 215 10.16 -3.64 -26.87
C PRO A 215 11.26 -4.72 -26.87
N GLN A 216 11.25 -5.66 -27.80
CA GLN A 216 12.19 -6.81 -27.78
C GLN A 216 13.62 -6.50 -28.26
N GLU A 217 13.90 -5.31 -28.82
CA GLU A 217 15.20 -5.02 -29.45
C GLU A 217 16.18 -4.18 -28.58
N TYR A 218 15.82 -3.73 -27.37
CA TYR A 218 16.66 -2.78 -26.59
C TYR A 218 17.41 -3.35 -25.37
N SER A 219 17.52 -4.67 -25.22
CA SER A 219 18.12 -5.30 -24.03
C SER A 219 19.66 -5.42 -24.04
N GLN A 220 20.40 -4.89 -25.02
CA GLN A 220 21.85 -5.16 -25.15
C GLN A 220 22.83 -3.98 -25.01
N LEU A 221 22.42 -2.74 -24.72
CA LEU A 221 23.33 -1.57 -24.86
C LEU A 221 23.57 -0.67 -23.64
N LYS A 222 23.54 -1.17 -22.40
CA LYS A 222 23.84 -0.30 -21.24
C LYS A 222 24.57 -0.97 -20.07
N ILE A 223 25.75 -1.55 -20.32
CA ILE A 223 26.62 -2.13 -19.25
C ILE A 223 27.87 -1.30 -18.93
N LEU A 224 28.25 -0.25 -19.69
CA LEU A 224 29.58 0.36 -19.51
C LEU A 224 29.65 1.82 -19.03
N LEU A 225 28.55 2.53 -18.76
CA LEU A 225 28.62 4.00 -18.56
C LEU A 225 28.46 4.55 -17.13
N LEU A 226 28.46 3.74 -16.07
CA LEU A 226 28.11 4.23 -14.71
C LEU A 226 29.10 3.84 -13.59
N ASN A 227 30.39 3.70 -13.92
CA ASN A 227 31.45 3.46 -12.92
C ASN A 227 32.32 4.67 -12.57
N ALA A 228 32.00 5.89 -13.03
CA ALA A 228 32.94 7.02 -12.95
C ALA A 228 32.52 8.20 -12.05
N LYS A 229 31.51 8.08 -11.17
CA LYS A 229 31.11 9.22 -10.32
C LYS A 229 30.65 8.84 -8.93
N PHE A 230 31.60 8.44 -8.08
CA PHE A 230 31.45 8.58 -6.63
C PHE A 230 32.82 8.79 -5.97
N THR A 231 33.31 10.03 -6.03
CA THR A 231 34.36 10.53 -5.15
C THR A 231 33.70 11.50 -4.18
N GLY A 232 33.83 11.27 -2.87
CA GLY A 232 33.56 12.31 -1.88
C GLY A 232 32.87 11.84 -0.60
N THR A 233 33.70 11.34 0.32
CA THR A 233 33.70 11.63 1.77
C THR A 233 32.46 11.31 2.63
N THR A 234 32.61 10.34 3.52
CA THR A 234 32.48 10.59 4.97
C THR A 234 33.13 9.44 5.76
N ALA A 235 33.97 9.84 6.71
CA ALA A 235 34.73 8.99 7.60
C ALA A 235 33.87 8.60 8.82
N ALA A 236 33.87 7.32 9.20
CA ALA A 236 33.90 6.86 10.58
C ALA A 236 34.10 5.33 10.58
N ALA A 237 35.19 4.92 11.22
CA ALA A 237 35.66 3.59 11.57
C ALA A 237 34.67 2.41 11.36
N GLY A 238 34.98 1.54 10.38
CA GLY A 238 34.31 0.25 10.18
C GLY A 238 34.48 -0.36 8.79
N GLY A 239 34.91 0.43 7.79
CA GLY A 239 34.95 0.00 6.38
C GLY A 239 36.23 -0.70 5.90
N LEU A 240 37.32 -0.70 6.68
CA LEU A 240 38.61 -1.21 6.18
C LEU A 240 38.60 -2.74 5.97
N GLY A 241 37.90 -3.49 6.84
CA GLY A 241 37.83 -4.95 6.74
C GLY A 241 37.12 -5.44 5.47
N VAL A 242 36.10 -4.72 5.01
CA VAL A 242 35.32 -5.08 3.81
C VAL A 242 36.12 -4.79 2.54
N ILE A 243 36.87 -3.69 2.50
CA ILE A 243 37.70 -3.33 1.34
C ILE A 243 38.87 -4.31 1.19
N VAL A 244 39.49 -4.73 2.31
CA VAL A 244 40.55 -5.75 2.29
C VAL A 244 40.02 -7.13 1.85
N ALA A 245 38.83 -7.53 2.30
CA ALA A 245 38.22 -8.79 1.88
C ALA A 245 37.87 -8.80 0.37
N ILE A 246 37.37 -7.68 -0.16
CA ILE A 246 37.05 -7.54 -1.59
C ILE A 246 38.33 -7.54 -2.44
N LEU A 247 39.39 -6.86 -2.00
CA LEU A 247 40.69 -6.88 -2.70
C LEU A 247 41.37 -8.26 -2.65
N ALA A 248 41.21 -9.01 -1.56
CA ALA A 248 41.70 -10.38 -1.44
C ALA A 248 40.95 -11.34 -2.38
N LEU A 249 39.63 -11.21 -2.49
CA LEU A 249 38.81 -11.99 -3.44
C LEU A 249 39.17 -11.66 -4.89
N LEU A 250 39.42 -10.39 -5.21
CA LEU A 250 39.88 -9.97 -6.55
C LEU A 250 41.25 -10.56 -6.91
N ARG A 251 42.19 -10.67 -5.96
CA ARG A 251 43.48 -11.34 -6.22
C ARG A 251 43.34 -12.85 -6.45
N VAL A 252 42.39 -13.51 -5.79
CA VAL A 252 42.13 -14.95 -5.99
C VAL A 252 41.52 -15.21 -7.37
N VAL A 253 40.66 -14.31 -7.86
CA VAL A 253 40.03 -14.45 -9.18
C VAL A 253 41.01 -14.16 -10.31
N VAL A 254 41.93 -13.21 -10.15
CA VAL A 254 42.95 -12.90 -11.17
C VAL A 254 44.00 -14.02 -11.28
N ASN A 255 44.35 -14.70 -10.18
CA ASN A 255 45.31 -15.81 -10.21
C ASN A 255 44.70 -17.17 -10.62
N LYS A 256 43.41 -17.23 -10.97
CA LYS A 256 42.76 -18.44 -11.50
C LYS A 256 42.45 -18.38 -13.00
N VAL A 257 42.87 -17.30 -13.65
CA VAL A 257 42.81 -17.15 -15.10
C VAL A 257 44.24 -17.11 -15.61
N ASP A 258 44.91 -18.26 -15.46
CA ASP A 258 46.08 -18.72 -16.23
C ASP A 258 46.01 -20.25 -16.27
#